data_AF-A0A8T3BN15-F1
#
_entry.id   AF-A0A8T3BN15-F1
#
_cell.length_a   1.000
_cell.length_b   1.000
_cell.length_c   1.000
_cell.angle_alpha   90.00
_cell.angle_beta   90.00
_cell.angle_gamma   90.00
#
_symmetry.space_group_name_H-M   'P 1'
#
loop_
_entity.id
_entity.type
_entity.pdbx_description
1 polymer ?
#
loop_
_entity_poly.entity_id
_entity_poly.type
_entity_poly.pdbx_seq_one_letter_code
_entity_poly.pdbx_strand_id
1 'polypeptide(L)'
;MADLIVVPMMYRIIGNCSDYLEEQVGWQTGMKKELERLRENHPKIQAVVYAANRAQICDHNPDLKKWICQLRDAIDEADDVLDQLKYMNQEYIHEETKACSAIACFLFDSAGK
;
A
#
# COMPACT_ATOMS: atom_id res chain seq x y z
N MET A 1 -8.23 -10.69 -21.66
CA MET A 1 -9.23 -10.99 -20.60
C MET A 1 -8.60 -11.11 -19.19
N ALA A 2 -7.41 -10.57 -18.93
CA ALA A 2 -6.72 -10.74 -17.63
C ALA A 2 -6.37 -9.42 -16.91
N ASP A 3 -6.49 -8.26 -17.57
CA ASP A 3 -5.93 -7.00 -17.03
C ASP A 3 -6.88 -6.20 -16.12
N LEU A 4 -8.09 -6.71 -15.85
CA LEU A 4 -9.04 -6.04 -14.95
C LEU A 4 -8.64 -6.15 -13.47
N ILE A 5 -7.69 -7.03 -13.13
CA ILE A 5 -7.22 -7.22 -11.74
C ILE A 5 -6.38 -6.01 -11.27
N VAL A 6 -5.72 -5.33 -12.20
CA VAL A 6 -4.87 -4.16 -11.94
C VAL A 6 -5.66 -3.01 -11.31
N VAL A 7 -6.91 -2.82 -11.72
CA VAL A 7 -7.72 -1.67 -11.28
C VAL A 7 -8.15 -1.80 -9.80
N PRO A 8 -8.75 -2.91 -9.35
CA PRO A 8 -9.04 -3.12 -7.93
C PRO A 8 -7.80 -3.11 -7.02
N MET A 9 -6.67 -3.65 -7.48
CA MET A 9 -5.43 -3.65 -6.70
C MET A 9 -4.87 -2.24 -6.52
N MET A 10 -4.89 -1.42 -7.57
CA MET A 10 -4.41 -0.05 -7.46
C MET A 10 -5.28 0.80 -6.54
N TYR A 11 -6.60 0.55 -6.51
CA TYR A 11 -7.49 1.18 -5.53
C TYR A 11 -7.13 0.77 -4.09
N ARG A 12 -6.82 -0.51 -3.85
CA ARG A 12 -6.39 -1.01 -2.55
C ARG A 12 -5.12 -0.32 -2.08
N ILE A 13 -4.11 -0.18 -2.94
CA ILE A 13 -2.85 0.47 -2.61
C ILE A 13 -3.06 1.94 -2.27
N ILE A 14 -3.83 2.67 -3.09
CA ILE A 14 -4.11 4.09 -2.83
C ILE A 14 -4.82 4.26 -1.48
N GLY A 15 -5.79 3.40 -1.16
CA GLY A 15 -6.48 3.39 0.13
C GLY A 15 -5.53 3.09 1.28
N ASN A 16 -4.82 1.96 1.22
CA ASN A 16 -3.89 1.52 2.25
C ASN A 16 -2.79 2.56 2.54
N CYS A 17 -2.22 3.18 1.50
CA CYS A 17 -1.25 4.26 1.66
C CYS A 17 -1.86 5.50 2.32
N SER A 18 -3.10 5.84 1.98
CA SER A 18 -3.79 7.01 2.55
C SER A 18 -4.05 6.80 4.04
N ASP A 19 -4.59 5.63 4.41
CA ASP A 19 -4.86 5.28 5.81
C ASP A 19 -3.56 5.29 6.63
N TYR A 20 -2.50 4.68 6.10
CA TYR A 20 -1.19 4.66 6.74
C TYR A 20 -0.58 6.06 6.89
N LEU A 21 -0.78 6.95 5.91
CA LEU A 21 -0.34 8.36 5.98
C LEU A 21 -1.07 9.15 7.06
N GLU A 22 -2.34 8.85 7.32
CA GLU A 22 -3.11 9.52 8.38
C GLU A 22 -2.66 9.06 9.79
N GLU A 23 -2.26 7.80 9.94
CA GLU A 23 -1.78 7.24 11.21
C GLU A 23 -0.34 7.64 11.57
N GLN A 24 0.50 7.98 10.58
CA GLN A 24 1.93 8.25 10.78
C GLN A 24 2.28 9.74 10.69
N VAL A 25 2.60 10.35 11.83
CA VAL A 25 2.90 11.78 11.98
C VAL A 25 4.19 12.24 11.27
N GLY A 26 5.00 11.31 10.74
CA GLY A 26 6.39 11.57 10.33
C GLY A 26 6.77 11.28 8.88
N TRP A 27 5.84 11.01 7.96
CA TRP A 27 6.24 10.64 6.59
C TRP A 27 6.74 11.85 5.77
N GLN A 28 7.85 11.65 5.05
CA GLN A 28 8.51 12.67 4.23
C GLN A 28 7.56 13.18 3.13
N THR A 29 7.52 14.50 2.89
CA THR A 29 6.74 15.18 1.84
C THR A 29 6.78 14.49 0.47
N GLY A 30 7.88 13.80 0.16
CA GLY A 30 8.04 13.01 -1.07
C GLY A 30 7.00 11.89 -1.24
N MET A 31 6.72 11.10 -0.20
CA MET A 31 5.80 9.95 -0.31
C MET A 31 4.36 10.43 -0.58
N LYS A 32 3.93 11.46 0.15
CA LYS A 32 2.61 12.09 -0.04
C LYS A 32 2.45 12.62 -1.47
N LYS A 33 3.48 13.29 -1.99
CA LYS A 33 3.49 13.80 -3.37
C LYS A 33 3.36 12.66 -4.39
N GLU A 34 4.08 11.56 -4.22
CA GLU A 34 3.98 10.43 -5.15
C GLU A 34 2.62 9.73 -5.07
N LEU A 35 2.01 9.65 -3.87
CA LEU A 35 0.64 9.13 -3.72
C LEU A 35 -0.40 10.03 -4.42
N GLU A 36 -0.29 11.34 -4.29
CA GLU A 36 -1.16 12.30 -4.99
C GLU A 36 -1.02 12.14 -6.52
N ARG A 37 0.21 12.03 -7.03
CA ARG A 37 0.47 11.78 -8.46
C ARG A 37 -0.12 10.45 -8.93
N LEU A 38 -0.06 9.40 -8.11
CA LEU A 38 -0.69 8.12 -8.42
C LEU A 38 -2.21 8.27 -8.47
N ARG A 39 -2.82 9.00 -7.52
CA ARG A 39 -4.27 9.26 -7.48
C ARG A 39 -4.75 10.04 -8.70
N GLU A 40 -4.00 11.05 -9.13
CA GLU A 40 -4.30 11.84 -10.34
C GLU A 40 -4.19 11.01 -11.63
N ASN A 41 -3.23 10.08 -11.69
CA ASN A 41 -2.98 9.26 -12.87
C ASN A 41 -3.80 7.98 -12.90
N HIS A 42 -4.34 7.52 -11.76
CA HIS A 42 -5.21 6.35 -11.65
C HIS A 42 -6.31 6.29 -12.72
N PRO A 43 -7.15 7.33 -12.95
CA PRO A 43 -8.19 7.28 -13.97
C PRO A 43 -7.62 7.13 -15.39
N LYS A 44 -6.45 7.70 -15.67
CA LYS A 44 -5.77 7.58 -16.98
C LYS A 44 -5.27 6.15 -17.18
N ILE A 45 -4.63 5.58 -16.17
CA ILE A 45 -4.14 4.20 -16.18
C ILE A 45 -5.31 3.23 -16.38
N GLN A 46 -6.41 3.43 -15.63
CA GLN A 46 -7.63 2.65 -15.77
C GLN A 46 -8.20 2.71 -17.19
N ALA A 47 -8.25 3.89 -17.80
CA ALA A 47 -8.73 4.05 -19.18
C ALA A 47 -7.84 3.31 -20.20
N VAL A 48 -6.52 3.39 -20.05
CA VAL A 48 -5.56 2.69 -20.93
C VAL A 48 -5.70 1.17 -20.81
N VAL A 49 -5.71 0.65 -19.58
CA VAL A 49 -5.85 -0.80 -19.31
C VAL A 49 -7.20 -1.32 -19.83
N TYR A 50 -8.28 -0.57 -19.61
CA TYR A 50 -9.60 -0.92 -20.11
C TYR A 50 -9.64 -0.97 -21.65
N ALA A 51 -9.11 0.06 -22.32
CA ALA A 51 -9.05 0.11 -23.77
C ALA A 51 -8.19 -1.02 -24.36
N ALA A 52 -7.02 -1.27 -23.76
CA ALA A 52 -6.11 -2.33 -24.17
C ALA A 52 -6.76 -3.72 -24.09
N ASN A 53 -7.45 -4.01 -22.99
CA ASN A 53 -8.14 -5.29 -22.78
C ASN A 53 -9.39 -5.43 -23.68
N ARG A 54 -10.17 -4.36 -23.88
CA ARG A 54 -11.39 -4.39 -24.72
C ARG A 54 -11.06 -4.63 -26.21
N ALA A 55 -10.03 -3.98 -26.71
CA ALA A 55 -9.65 -4.09 -28.12
C ALA A 55 -8.61 -5.19 -28.39
N GLN A 56 -8.27 -6.03 -27.40
CA GLN A 56 -7.24 -7.09 -27.50
C GLN A 56 -5.92 -6.55 -28.10
N ILE A 57 -5.60 -5.29 -27.78
CA ILE A 57 -4.43 -4.60 -28.35
C ILE A 57 -3.16 -5.24 -27.81
N CYS A 58 -3.19 -5.80 -26.60
CA CYS A 58 -2.08 -6.53 -25.99
C CYS A 58 -1.59 -7.71 -26.86
N ASP A 59 -2.47 -8.32 -27.67
CA ASP A 59 -2.08 -9.44 -28.53
C ASP A 59 -1.36 -9.00 -29.80
N HIS A 60 -1.54 -7.73 -30.19
CA HIS A 60 -1.00 -7.13 -31.41
C HIS A 60 0.10 -6.10 -31.14
N ASN A 61 0.30 -5.71 -29.89
CA ASN A 61 1.30 -4.73 -29.46
C ASN A 61 2.09 -5.28 -28.26
N PRO A 62 3.25 -5.93 -28.51
CA PRO A 62 4.09 -6.51 -27.47
C PRO A 62 4.61 -5.48 -26.46
N ASP A 63 4.88 -4.25 -26.88
CA ASP A 63 5.39 -3.19 -26.01
C ASP A 63 4.33 -2.75 -25.01
N LEU A 64 3.08 -2.59 -25.47
CA LEU A 64 1.95 -2.29 -24.58
C LEU A 64 1.72 -3.43 -23.59
N LYS A 65 1.75 -4.68 -24.06
CA LYS A 65 1.61 -5.85 -23.19
C LYS A 65 2.69 -5.88 -22.11
N LYS A 66 3.96 -5.64 -22.49
CA LYS A 66 5.08 -5.55 -21.54
C LYS A 66 4.86 -4.44 -20.52
N TRP A 67 4.42 -3.25 -20.95
CA TRP A 67 4.15 -2.13 -20.05
C TRP A 67 3.05 -2.46 -19.04
N ILE A 68 1.95 -3.11 -19.46
CA ILE A 68 0.87 -3.54 -18.56
C ILE A 68 1.37 -4.59 -17.55
N CYS A 69 2.22 -5.54 -17.99
CA CYS A 69 2.84 -6.50 -17.07
C CYS A 69 3.70 -5.79 -16.02
N GLN A 70 4.56 -4.85 -16.43
CA GLN A 70 5.39 -4.08 -15.50
C GLN A 70 4.57 -3.26 -14.51
N LEU A 71 3.44 -2.70 -14.96
CA LEU A 71 2.52 -1.98 -14.09
C LEU A 71 1.95 -2.90 -13.01
N ARG A 72 1.57 -4.13 -13.36
CA ARG A 72 1.07 -5.12 -12.38
C ARG A 72 2.17 -5.49 -11.39
N ASP A 73 3.37 -5.80 -11.87
CA ASP A 73 4.47 -6.20 -11.00
C ASP A 73 4.82 -5.09 -9.99
N ALA A 74 4.80 -3.82 -10.42
CA ALA A 74 5.01 -2.67 -9.54
C ALA A 74 3.89 -2.47 -8.50
N ILE A 75 2.65 -2.79 -8.86
CA ILE A 75 1.49 -2.76 -7.96
C ILE A 75 1.62 -3.85 -6.91
N ASP A 76 1.94 -5.08 -7.30
CA ASP A 76 2.13 -6.19 -6.37
C ASP A 76 3.28 -5.90 -5.39
N GLU A 77 4.42 -5.39 -5.88
CA GLU A 77 5.55 -4.99 -5.03
C GLU A 77 5.18 -3.86 -4.05
N ALA A 78 4.40 -2.87 -4.49
CA ALA A 78 3.97 -1.78 -3.61
C ALA A 78 3.02 -2.27 -2.50
N ASP A 79 2.16 -3.24 -2.78
CA ASP A 79 1.29 -3.85 -1.78
C ASP A 79 2.09 -4.68 -0.77
N ASP A 80 3.06 -5.48 -1.23
CA ASP A 80 3.97 -6.26 -0.36
C ASP A 80 4.76 -5.34 0.59
N VAL A 81 5.26 -4.20 0.10
CA VAL A 81 5.98 -3.22 0.91
C VAL A 81 5.06 -2.57 1.94
N LEU A 82 3.82 -2.24 1.58
CA LEU A 82 2.85 -1.67 2.51
C LEU A 82 2.48 -2.64 3.64
N ASP A 83 2.28 -3.91 3.31
CA ASP A 83 1.99 -4.93 4.29
C ASP A 83 3.16 -5.15 5.25
N GLN A 84 4.40 -5.12 4.74
CA GLN A 84 5.61 -5.14 5.59
C GLN A 84 5.68 -3.93 6.54
N LEU A 85 5.39 -2.72 6.05
CA LEU A 85 5.37 -1.51 6.87
C LEU A 85 4.30 -1.55 7.97
N LYS A 86 3.11 -2.09 7.65
CA LYS A 86 2.05 -2.31 8.64
C LYS A 86 2.46 -3.33 9.70
N TYR A 87 3.06 -4.44 9.27
CA TYR A 87 3.57 -5.47 10.18
C TYR A 87 4.62 -4.90 11.15
N MET A 88 5.61 -4.16 10.64
CA MET A 88 6.65 -3.52 11.47
C MET A 88 6.07 -2.55 12.52
N ASN A 89 5.06 -1.76 12.14
CA ASN A 89 4.38 -0.86 13.08
C ASN A 89 3.62 -1.64 14.17
N GLN A 90 2.94 -2.72 13.80
CA GLN A 90 2.21 -3.55 14.77
C GLN A 90 3.16 -4.27 15.74
N GLU A 91 4.30 -4.77 15.26
CA GLU A 91 5.32 -5.39 16.09
C GLU A 91 5.91 -4.39 17.09
N TYR A 92 6.19 -3.17 16.66
CA TYR A 92 6.65 -2.08 17.53
C TYR A 92 5.64 -1.75 18.64
N ILE A 93 4.35 -1.65 18.30
CA ILE A 93 3.27 -1.41 19.29
C ILE A 93 3.13 -2.61 20.25
N HIS A 94 3.37 -3.84 19.79
CA HIS A 94 3.31 -5.03 20.65
C HIS A 94 4.46 -5.10 21.67
N GLU A 95 5.65 -4.61 21.31
CA GLU A 95 6.77 -4.51 22.25
C GLU A 95 6.57 -3.39 23.29
N GLU A 96 6.09 -2.20 22.87
CA GLU A 96 5.78 -1.11 23.81
C GLU A 96 4.62 -1.45 24.76
N THR A 97 3.56 -2.08 24.27
CA THR A 97 2.42 -2.49 25.13
C THR A 97 2.83 -3.54 26.16
N LYS A 98 3.76 -4.46 25.82
CA LYS A 98 4.33 -5.41 26.77
C LYS A 98 5.22 -4.72 27.82
N ALA A 99 6.01 -3.73 27.42
CA ALA A 99 6.84 -2.94 28.35
C ALA A 99 5.98 -2.09 29.30
N CYS A 100 4.96 -1.40 28.78
CA CYS A 100 4.01 -0.64 29.60
C CYS A 100 3.19 -1.54 30.53
N SER A 101 2.76 -2.72 30.07
CA SER A 101 2.07 -3.71 30.92
C SER A 101 2.97 -4.23 32.04
N ALA A 102 4.23 -4.55 31.74
CA ALA A 102 5.19 -5.01 32.74
C ALA A 102 5.43 -3.94 33.82
N ILE A 103 5.65 -2.68 33.42
CA ILE A 103 5.85 -1.55 34.34
C ILE A 103 4.58 -1.31 35.17
N ALA A 104 3.39 -1.38 34.57
CA ALA A 104 2.13 -1.23 35.29
C ALA A 104 1.94 -2.32 36.36
N CYS A 105 2.29 -3.58 36.05
CA CYS A 105 2.29 -4.67 37.02
C CYS A 105 3.30 -4.46 38.16
N PHE A 106 4.53 -4.00 37.86
CA PHE A 106 5.53 -3.70 38.89
C PHE A 106 5.11 -2.56 39.82
N LEU A 107 4.47 -1.51 39.29
CA LEU A 107 4.01 -0.37 40.09
C LEU A 107 2.80 -0.72 40.98
N PHE A 108 1.88 -1.55 40.49
CA PHE A 108 0.75 -2.02 41.29
C PHE A 108 1.19 -2.94 42.44
N ASP A 109 2.18 -3.80 42.20
CA ASP A 109 2.70 -4.73 43.21
C ASP A 109 3.58 -4.03 44.28
N SER A 110 4.25 -2.92 43.90
CA SER A 110 5.03 -2.11 44.83
C SER A 110 4.20 -1.16 45.70
N ALA A 111 2.93 -0.89 45.34
CA ALA A 111 2.04 -0.01 46.11
C ALA A 111 1.17 -0.75 47.15
N GLY A 112 1.24 -2.09 47.19
CA GLY A 112 0.45 -2.94 48.08
C GLY A 112 1.17 -3.46 49.35
N LYS A 113 2.35 -2.91 49.69
CA LYS A 113 3.11 -3.27 50.90
C LYS A 113 3.11 -2.15 51.94
#